data_AF-A0AAW3W0Y0-F1
#
_entry.id   AF-A0AAW3W0Y0-F1
#
_cell.length_a   1.000
_cell.length_b   1.000
_cell.length_c   1.000
_cell.angle_alpha   90.00
_cell.angle_beta   90.00
_cell.angle_gamma   90.00
#
_symmetry.space_group_name_H-M   'P 1'
#
loop_
_entity.id
_entity.type
_entity.pdbx_description
1 polymer ?
#
loop_
_entity_poly.entity_id
_entity_poly.type
_entity_poly.pdbx_seq_one_letter_code
_entity_poly.pdbx_strand_id
1 'polypeptide(L)'
;MAKNKELNYGGQLNNRTKDIVERIGKTVDIENRYKKYLDENIADIKKKIELNKEVENIEEAKKLIKKLDFRDIFGIEIELNDTFKCDFINEEIMIYSVADTLKDAEYKLKEEINGFKGKEIIDKSTEERFGKYFYKIIIKGEPAIAEIYHNDKKGNIVFNIGSVSNKTIVLCYSLDIFDLYQIFMHCDYYQALEGLCELADIRVTELKSIRNKYNENLNFISAGIEKSKYPYLYEVLEKHLAKVRLILEESIRSVYTHKPDVNNRLSFSASIRYLSERMDMGLATVQNCVSAFVLIGFLEKTEIFANSFNDITCFYIPEYDENLLINADSIAKIMLDTEENKNKITVSKCTEKDCLKKFGEEITKKIFNRQI
;
A
#
# COMPACT_ATOMS: atom_id res chain seq x y z
N MET A 1 -26.53 -43.17 4.72
CA MET A 1 -25.08 -43.41 4.46
C MET A 1 -24.65 -42.55 3.29
N ALA A 2 -24.19 -41.32 3.54
CA ALA A 2 -23.59 -40.46 2.53
C ALA A 2 -22.09 -40.38 2.85
N LYS A 3 -21.26 -40.83 1.91
CA LYS A 3 -19.80 -40.85 2.04
C LYS A 3 -19.27 -39.42 2.10
N ASN A 4 -18.59 -39.08 3.20
CA ASN A 4 -17.69 -37.93 3.29
C ASN A 4 -16.71 -37.98 2.12
N LYS A 5 -16.72 -36.95 1.27
CA LYS A 5 -15.66 -36.68 0.31
C LYS A 5 -14.87 -35.51 0.88
N GLU A 6 -13.77 -35.82 1.56
CA GLU A 6 -12.68 -34.87 1.77
C GLU A 6 -12.16 -34.46 0.40
N LEU A 7 -12.39 -33.19 0.03
CA LEU A 7 -11.75 -32.59 -1.13
C LEU A 7 -10.54 -31.81 -0.63
N ASN A 8 -9.40 -32.48 -0.74
CA ASN A 8 -8.06 -31.96 -0.50
C ASN A 8 -7.68 -31.05 -1.69
N TYR A 9 -7.55 -29.74 -1.47
CA TYR A 9 -7.06 -28.80 -2.50
C TYR A 9 -5.79 -28.10 -2.01
N GLY A 10 -4.65 -28.71 -2.37
CA GLY A 10 -3.39 -28.00 -2.53
C GLY A 10 -3.48 -27.06 -3.75
N GLY A 11 -3.06 -25.81 -3.58
CA GLY A 11 -3.00 -24.85 -4.69
C GLY A 11 -2.82 -23.39 -4.25
N GLN A 12 -1.73 -22.80 -4.73
CA GLN A 12 -1.38 -21.37 -4.79
C GLN A 12 -0.98 -20.69 -3.47
N LEU A 13 0.34 -20.55 -3.27
CA LEU A 13 0.99 -20.19 -2.00
C LEU A 13 1.48 -18.73 -1.90
N ASN A 14 1.21 -17.85 -2.87
CA ASN A 14 1.65 -16.44 -2.77
C ASN A 14 0.54 -15.40 -2.52
N ASN A 15 -0.74 -15.78 -2.56
CA ASN A 15 -1.86 -14.88 -2.19
C ASN A 15 -2.51 -15.21 -0.84
N ARG A 16 -2.23 -16.37 -0.21
CA ARG A 16 -2.92 -16.79 1.02
C ARG A 16 -2.51 -15.97 2.25
N THR A 17 -1.24 -15.58 2.39
CA THR A 17 -0.76 -14.92 3.62
C THR A 17 -1.35 -13.52 3.77
N LYS A 18 -1.44 -12.72 2.69
CA LYS A 18 -2.04 -11.39 2.74
C LYS A 18 -3.52 -11.44 3.14
N ASP A 19 -4.28 -12.34 2.52
CA ASP A 19 -5.70 -12.54 2.86
C ASP A 19 -5.90 -13.03 4.31
N ILE A 20 -4.94 -13.80 4.84
CA ILE A 20 -4.91 -14.23 6.24
C ILE A 20 -4.62 -13.05 7.17
N VAL A 21 -3.59 -12.26 6.90
CA VAL A 21 -3.22 -11.07 7.69
C VAL A 21 -4.38 -10.07 7.74
N GLU A 22 -4.97 -9.74 6.60
CA GLU A 22 -6.13 -8.83 6.54
C GLU A 22 -7.33 -9.38 7.32
N ARG A 23 -7.58 -10.69 7.24
CA ARG A 23 -8.70 -11.32 7.94
C ARG A 23 -8.50 -11.36 9.45
N ILE A 24 -7.30 -11.73 9.91
CA ILE A 24 -6.96 -11.70 11.33
C ILE A 24 -7.02 -10.26 11.84
N GLY A 25 -6.44 -9.31 11.11
CA GLY A 25 -6.49 -7.88 11.44
C GLY A 25 -7.91 -7.38 11.69
N LYS A 26 -8.91 -7.79 10.88
CA LYS A 26 -10.32 -7.42 11.10
C LYS A 26 -10.93 -7.95 12.41
N THR A 27 -10.40 -9.04 12.96
CA THR A 27 -10.89 -9.66 14.20
C THR A 27 -10.17 -9.20 15.46
N VAL A 28 -8.95 -8.70 15.33
CA VAL A 28 -8.16 -8.16 16.44
C VAL A 28 -8.62 -6.73 16.71
N ASP A 29 -8.82 -6.39 17.99
CA ASP A 29 -9.22 -5.04 18.37
C ASP A 29 -8.16 -4.00 17.97
N ILE A 30 -8.59 -2.79 17.61
CA ILE A 30 -7.70 -1.66 17.29
C ILE A 30 -6.85 -1.29 18.50
N GLU A 31 -7.40 -1.45 19.71
CA GLU A 31 -6.75 -1.16 20.99
C GLU A 31 -6.33 -2.45 21.73
N ASN A 32 -5.82 -3.42 20.97
CA ASN A 32 -5.34 -4.70 21.48
C ASN A 32 -4.12 -4.56 22.43
N ARG A 33 -3.88 -5.59 23.23
CA ARG A 33 -2.82 -5.60 24.25
C ARG A 33 -1.40 -5.46 23.67
N TYR A 34 -1.15 -5.93 22.46
CA TYR A 34 0.18 -5.90 21.83
C TYR A 34 0.55 -4.49 21.39
N LYS A 35 -0.41 -3.76 20.81
CA LYS A 35 -0.27 -2.34 20.51
C LYS A 35 -0.05 -1.54 21.79
N LYS A 36 -0.86 -1.74 22.82
CA LYS A 36 -0.70 -1.07 24.12
C LYS A 36 0.68 -1.32 24.73
N TYR A 37 1.14 -2.58 24.72
CA TYR A 37 2.48 -2.91 25.18
C TYR A 37 3.56 -2.16 24.40
N LEU A 38 3.47 -2.14 23.06
CA LEU A 38 4.42 -1.42 22.21
C LEU A 38 4.43 0.07 22.52
N ASP A 39 3.26 0.69 22.62
CA ASP A 39 3.11 2.13 22.88
C ASP A 39 3.65 2.51 24.27
N GLU A 40 3.35 1.72 25.30
CA GLU A 40 3.79 1.95 26.68
C GLU A 40 5.29 1.71 26.87
N ASN A 41 5.90 0.82 26.08
CA ASN A 41 7.29 0.37 26.26
C ASN A 41 8.24 0.77 25.12
N ILE A 42 7.83 1.69 24.24
CA ILE A 42 8.55 2.02 23.00
C ILE A 42 10.02 2.36 23.22
N ALA A 43 10.35 3.10 24.28
CA ALA A 43 11.72 3.53 24.57
C ALA A 43 12.63 2.35 24.95
N ASP A 44 12.09 1.37 25.68
CA ASP A 44 12.86 0.20 26.11
C ASP A 44 12.92 -0.86 25.02
N ILE A 45 11.85 -1.01 24.23
CA ILE A 45 11.86 -1.82 23.00
C ILE A 45 12.97 -1.31 22.07
N LYS A 46 12.99 0.00 21.77
CA LYS A 46 14.04 0.60 20.92
C LYS A 46 15.43 0.23 21.38
N LYS A 47 15.75 0.37 22.67
CA LYS A 47 17.07 -0.01 23.23
C LYS A 47 17.40 -1.50 23.06
N LYS A 48 16.41 -2.40 23.14
CA LYS A 48 16.62 -3.84 23.02
C LYS A 48 16.88 -4.29 21.57
N ILE A 49 16.16 -3.69 20.62
CA ILE A 49 16.19 -4.11 19.21
C ILE A 49 17.01 -3.19 18.29
N GLU A 50 17.64 -2.15 18.85
CA GLU A 50 18.44 -1.19 18.11
C GLU A 50 19.55 -1.88 17.32
N LEU A 51 19.60 -1.60 16.01
CA LEU A 51 20.67 -2.07 15.14
C LEU A 51 21.66 -0.96 14.78
N ASN A 52 21.23 0.32 14.80
CA ASN A 52 22.05 1.48 14.41
C ASN A 52 22.74 1.29 13.04
N LYS A 53 21.97 0.92 12.01
CA LYS A 53 22.53 0.54 10.70
C LYS A 53 22.02 1.42 9.57
N GLU A 54 22.95 1.86 8.72
CA GLU A 54 22.64 2.40 7.39
C GLU A 54 22.77 1.27 6.37
N VAL A 55 21.75 1.07 5.54
CA VAL A 55 21.67 0.04 4.50
C VAL A 55 21.37 0.67 3.16
N GLU A 56 21.78 0.02 2.07
CA GLU A 56 21.64 0.63 0.74
C GLU A 56 20.17 0.71 0.30
N ASN A 57 19.40 -0.36 0.55
CA ASN A 57 18.06 -0.55 -0.02
C ASN A 57 17.06 -1.23 0.93
N ILE A 58 15.79 -1.19 0.54
CA ILE A 58 14.65 -1.78 1.27
C ILE A 58 14.83 -3.29 1.53
N GLU A 59 15.40 -4.05 0.59
CA GLU A 59 15.52 -5.50 0.73
C GLU A 59 16.55 -5.90 1.81
N GLU A 60 17.60 -5.10 1.98
CA GLU A 60 18.54 -5.25 3.09
C GLU A 60 17.88 -4.93 4.44
N ALA A 61 17.13 -3.83 4.52
CA ALA A 61 16.38 -3.47 5.71
C ALA A 61 15.43 -4.61 6.13
N LYS A 62 14.66 -5.17 5.18
CA LYS A 62 13.76 -6.31 5.43
C LYS A 62 14.49 -7.53 6.00
N LYS A 63 15.66 -7.87 5.45
CA LYS A 63 16.46 -9.01 5.94
C LYS A 63 16.94 -8.79 7.36
N LEU A 64 17.29 -7.57 7.74
CA LEU A 64 17.68 -7.24 9.11
C LEU A 64 16.48 -7.31 10.06
N ILE A 65 15.37 -6.71 9.69
CA ILE A 65 14.13 -6.70 10.50
C ILE A 65 13.63 -8.11 10.76
N LYS A 66 13.67 -9.00 9.78
CA LYS A 66 13.24 -10.42 9.96
C LYS A 66 14.06 -11.18 11.01
N LYS A 67 15.26 -10.71 11.36
CA LYS A 67 16.10 -11.33 12.39
C LYS A 67 15.75 -10.85 13.79
N LEU A 68 14.98 -9.77 13.93
CA LEU A 68 14.56 -9.26 15.23
C LEU A 68 13.59 -10.24 15.88
N ASP A 69 13.68 -10.32 17.21
CA ASP A 69 12.73 -11.10 17.99
C ASP A 69 11.45 -10.29 18.21
N PHE A 70 10.39 -10.66 17.50
CA PHE A 70 9.11 -9.97 17.63
C PHE A 70 8.50 -10.11 19.03
N ARG A 71 8.96 -11.07 19.85
CA ARG A 71 8.50 -11.23 21.23
C ARG A 71 8.90 -10.04 22.09
N ASP A 72 10.10 -9.49 21.86
CA ASP A 72 10.59 -8.30 22.56
C ASP A 72 9.77 -7.04 22.21
N ILE A 73 9.26 -6.99 20.99
CA ILE A 73 8.49 -5.86 20.45
C ILE A 73 7.04 -5.88 20.95
N PHE A 74 6.42 -7.06 20.96
CA PHE A 74 5.01 -7.21 21.27
C PHE A 74 4.73 -7.71 22.69
N GLY A 75 5.75 -7.97 23.50
CA GLY A 75 5.58 -8.43 24.89
C GLY A 75 5.00 -9.85 24.96
N ILE A 76 5.43 -10.73 24.06
CA ILE A 76 4.97 -12.12 24.02
C ILE A 76 5.88 -12.96 24.92
N GLU A 77 5.40 -13.27 26.12
CA GLU A 77 6.12 -14.07 27.12
C GLU A 77 5.95 -15.58 26.88
N ILE A 78 6.41 -16.07 25.73
CA ILE A 78 6.39 -17.49 25.37
C ILE A 78 7.79 -17.93 24.94
N GLU A 79 8.23 -19.08 25.46
CA GLU A 79 9.51 -19.69 25.10
C GLU A 79 9.50 -20.24 23.67
N LEU A 80 10.69 -20.31 23.06
CA LEU A 80 10.81 -20.87 21.71
C LEU A 80 10.52 -22.37 21.73
N ASN A 81 9.76 -22.83 20.74
CA ASN A 81 9.27 -24.20 20.52
C ASN A 81 8.23 -24.68 21.54
N ASP A 82 7.77 -23.79 22.44
CA ASP A 82 6.63 -24.09 23.30
C ASP A 82 5.33 -23.87 22.52
N THR A 83 4.40 -24.79 22.72
CA THR A 83 3.06 -24.73 22.15
C THR A 83 2.10 -24.09 23.13
N PHE A 84 1.27 -23.17 22.66
CA PHE A 84 0.33 -22.42 23.49
C PHE A 84 -0.97 -22.13 22.75
N LYS A 85 -2.00 -21.73 23.49
CA LYS A 85 -3.25 -21.24 22.90
C LYS A 85 -3.08 -19.77 22.53
N CYS A 86 -3.24 -19.46 21.25
CA CYS A 86 -3.20 -18.11 20.72
C CYS A 86 -4.44 -17.33 21.17
N ASP A 87 -4.25 -16.18 21.79
CA ASP A 87 -5.34 -15.36 22.35
C ASP A 87 -5.91 -14.33 21.36
N PHE A 88 -5.29 -14.17 20.19
CA PHE A 88 -5.74 -13.26 19.15
C PHE A 88 -6.06 -13.94 17.81
N ILE A 89 -5.84 -15.25 17.70
CA ILE A 89 -6.21 -16.05 16.53
C ILE A 89 -7.01 -17.25 17.01
N ASN A 90 -8.18 -17.42 16.41
CA ASN A 90 -9.04 -18.58 16.63
C ASN A 90 -8.96 -19.52 15.43
N GLU A 91 -9.27 -20.79 15.67
CA GLU A 91 -9.53 -21.75 14.60
C GLU A 91 -10.72 -21.26 13.76
N GLU A 92 -10.66 -21.50 12.46
CA GLU A 92 -11.70 -21.12 11.51
C GLU A 92 -12.45 -22.35 11.03
N ILE A 93 -13.75 -22.43 11.34
CA ILE A 93 -14.62 -23.48 10.80
C ILE A 93 -15.20 -22.94 9.49
N MET A 94 -14.72 -23.48 8.37
CA MET A 94 -15.16 -23.09 7.04
C MET A 94 -16.24 -24.03 6.52
N ILE A 95 -17.37 -23.45 6.11
CA ILE A 95 -18.46 -24.14 5.44
C ILE A 95 -18.52 -23.63 4.02
N TYR A 96 -18.49 -24.56 3.07
CA TYR A 96 -18.54 -24.28 1.65
C TYR A 96 -19.66 -25.08 1.01
N SER A 97 -20.51 -24.38 0.28
CA SER A 97 -21.69 -24.94 -0.36
C SER A 97 -21.89 -24.31 -1.74
N VAL A 98 -22.70 -24.97 -2.57
CA VAL A 98 -22.97 -24.55 -3.96
C VAL A 98 -24.47 -24.51 -4.22
N ALA A 99 -24.89 -23.56 -5.04
CA ALA A 99 -26.26 -23.38 -5.51
C ALA A 99 -26.27 -23.04 -7.01
N ASP A 100 -27.37 -23.35 -7.68
CA ASP A 100 -27.48 -23.13 -9.13
C ASP A 100 -27.88 -21.68 -9.48
N THR A 101 -28.38 -20.90 -8.52
CA THR A 101 -28.73 -19.47 -8.71
C THR A 101 -28.28 -18.62 -7.52
N LEU A 102 -28.04 -17.33 -7.76
CA LEU A 102 -27.65 -16.38 -6.71
C LEU A 102 -28.70 -16.32 -5.59
N LYS A 103 -29.97 -16.24 -5.96
CA LYS A 103 -31.08 -16.17 -5.01
C LYS A 103 -31.15 -17.40 -4.09
N ASP A 104 -30.87 -18.58 -4.64
CA ASP A 104 -30.80 -19.82 -3.87
C ASP A 104 -29.57 -19.86 -2.96
N ALA A 105 -28.41 -19.39 -3.45
CA ALA A 105 -27.21 -19.25 -2.64
C ALA A 105 -27.42 -18.33 -1.44
N GLU A 106 -27.99 -17.14 -1.66
CA GLU A 106 -28.26 -16.16 -0.61
C GLU A 106 -29.29 -16.67 0.41
N TYR A 107 -30.34 -17.35 -0.06
CA TYR A 107 -31.34 -17.96 0.80
C TYR A 107 -30.71 -19.03 1.70
N LYS A 108 -29.97 -19.99 1.12
CA LYS A 108 -29.30 -21.05 1.87
C LYS A 108 -28.23 -20.52 2.82
N LEU A 109 -27.44 -19.55 2.38
CA LEU A 109 -26.46 -18.87 3.23
C LEU A 109 -27.15 -18.29 4.47
N LYS A 110 -28.30 -17.62 4.30
CA LYS A 110 -29.06 -17.06 5.42
C LYS A 110 -29.64 -18.15 6.33
N GLU A 111 -30.14 -19.25 5.77
CA GLU A 111 -30.63 -20.39 6.57
C GLU A 111 -29.50 -21.04 7.38
N GLU A 112 -28.35 -21.30 6.76
CA GLU A 112 -27.18 -21.86 7.45
C GLU A 112 -26.70 -20.94 8.57
N ILE A 113 -26.58 -19.63 8.32
CA ILE A 113 -26.24 -18.63 9.34
C ILE A 113 -27.23 -18.67 10.52
N ASN A 114 -28.53 -18.79 10.24
CA ASN A 114 -29.54 -18.92 11.28
C ASN A 114 -29.45 -20.25 12.05
N GLY A 115 -28.88 -21.29 11.44
CA GLY A 115 -28.57 -22.57 12.09
C GLY A 115 -27.43 -22.47 13.11
N PHE A 116 -26.52 -21.51 12.97
CA PHE A 116 -25.37 -21.29 13.85
C PHE A 116 -25.64 -20.30 14.99
N LYS A 117 -26.84 -20.29 15.56
CA LYS A 117 -27.21 -19.38 16.67
C LYS A 117 -26.18 -19.41 17.80
N GLY A 118 -25.70 -18.24 18.18
CA GLY A 118 -24.73 -18.05 19.26
C GLY A 118 -23.28 -18.30 18.88
N LYS A 119 -22.99 -18.68 17.63
CA LYS A 119 -21.63 -18.70 17.09
C LYS A 119 -21.30 -17.35 16.45
N GLU A 120 -20.06 -16.93 16.60
CA GLU A 120 -19.55 -15.70 15.97
C GLU A 120 -19.15 -16.00 14.52
N ILE A 121 -19.72 -15.25 13.57
CA ILE A 121 -19.41 -15.37 12.14
C ILE A 121 -18.32 -14.34 11.83
N ILE A 122 -17.17 -14.82 11.39
CA ILE A 122 -16.01 -14.00 11.03
C ILE A 122 -16.22 -13.38 9.65
N ASP A 123 -16.70 -14.19 8.69
CA ASP A 123 -16.87 -13.77 7.31
C ASP A 123 -17.96 -14.60 6.61
N LYS A 124 -18.56 -14.02 5.56
CA LYS A 124 -19.48 -14.70 4.67
C LYS A 124 -19.38 -14.11 3.26
N SER A 125 -19.37 -14.97 2.26
CA SER A 125 -19.27 -14.52 0.87
C SER A 125 -20.06 -15.42 -0.06
N THR A 126 -20.49 -14.84 -1.19
CA THR A 126 -21.08 -15.56 -2.32
C THR A 126 -20.35 -15.15 -3.58
N GLU A 127 -19.93 -16.10 -4.39
CA GLU A 127 -19.23 -15.85 -5.65
C GLU A 127 -19.76 -16.75 -6.77
N GLU A 128 -19.80 -16.23 -8.00
CA GLU A 128 -20.16 -17.03 -9.17
C GLU A 128 -18.90 -17.67 -9.77
N ARG A 129 -18.90 -18.99 -9.93
CA ARG A 129 -17.87 -19.73 -10.66
C ARG A 129 -18.49 -20.86 -11.48
N PHE A 130 -18.02 -21.04 -12.70
CA PHE A 130 -18.45 -22.12 -13.59
C PHE A 130 -19.97 -22.20 -13.80
N GLY A 131 -20.64 -21.04 -13.87
CA GLY A 131 -22.09 -20.95 -14.02
C GLY A 131 -22.89 -21.41 -12.78
N LYS A 132 -22.25 -21.48 -11.63
CA LYS A 132 -22.84 -21.80 -10.33
C LYS A 132 -22.45 -20.78 -9.28
N TYR A 133 -23.21 -20.70 -8.20
CA TYR A 133 -22.96 -19.80 -7.08
C TYR A 133 -22.42 -20.57 -5.89
N PHE A 134 -21.18 -20.30 -5.53
CA PHE A 134 -20.54 -20.83 -4.33
C PHE A 134 -20.76 -19.85 -3.20
N TYR A 135 -21.13 -20.35 -2.03
CA TYR A 135 -21.17 -19.53 -0.83
C TYR A 135 -20.34 -20.16 0.28
N LYS A 136 -19.76 -19.27 1.08
CA LYS A 136 -18.82 -19.57 2.15
C LYS A 136 -19.29 -18.91 3.44
N ILE A 137 -19.22 -19.65 4.55
CA ILE A 137 -19.35 -19.13 5.91
C ILE A 137 -18.06 -19.46 6.66
N ILE A 138 -17.50 -18.48 7.36
CA ILE A 138 -16.39 -18.68 8.31
C ILE A 138 -16.91 -18.43 9.71
N ILE A 139 -16.83 -19.44 10.55
CA ILE A 139 -17.28 -19.39 11.94
C ILE A 139 -16.05 -19.42 12.84
N LYS A 140 -16.07 -18.59 13.87
CA LYS A 140 -15.04 -18.58 14.91
C LYS A 140 -15.11 -19.85 15.75
N GLY A 141 -14.00 -20.59 15.75
CA GLY A 141 -13.75 -21.74 16.59
C GLY A 141 -13.08 -21.36 17.91
N GLU A 142 -12.48 -22.36 18.54
CA GLU A 142 -11.67 -22.22 19.74
C GLU A 142 -10.37 -21.45 19.46
N PRO A 143 -9.68 -20.92 20.48
CA PRO A 143 -8.32 -20.37 20.33
C PRO A 143 -7.40 -21.34 19.58
N ALA A 144 -6.75 -20.86 18.52
CA ALA A 144 -5.85 -21.68 17.72
C ALA A 144 -4.60 -22.06 18.53
N ILE A 145 -3.93 -23.13 18.15
CA ILE A 145 -2.66 -23.52 18.77
C ILE A 145 -1.53 -22.85 18.00
N ALA A 146 -0.61 -22.23 18.74
CA ALA A 146 0.52 -21.54 18.19
C ALA A 146 1.83 -22.07 18.76
N GLU A 147 2.90 -21.86 18.00
CA GLU A 147 4.28 -22.15 18.38
C GLU A 147 5.17 -21.05 17.79
N ILE A 148 6.14 -20.58 18.57
CA ILE A 148 7.15 -19.63 18.09
C ILE A 148 8.47 -20.36 17.97
N TYR A 149 9.13 -20.32 16.82
CA TYR A 149 10.41 -20.99 16.65
C TYR A 149 11.37 -20.18 15.78
N HIS A 150 12.65 -20.49 15.90
CA HIS A 150 13.69 -19.93 15.06
C HIS A 150 13.87 -20.78 13.81
N ASN A 151 13.68 -20.19 12.63
CA ASN A 151 13.93 -20.83 11.36
C ASN A 151 15.40 -20.66 10.97
N ASP A 152 16.24 -21.63 11.33
CA ASP A 152 17.69 -21.58 11.10
C ASP A 152 18.09 -21.36 9.64
N LYS A 153 17.30 -21.88 8.69
CA LYS A 153 17.59 -21.73 7.25
C LYS A 153 17.44 -20.30 6.76
N LYS A 154 16.46 -19.58 7.30
CA LYS A 154 16.16 -18.19 6.94
C LYS A 154 16.72 -17.19 7.94
N GLY A 155 17.17 -17.65 9.10
CA GLY A 155 17.67 -16.85 10.20
C GLY A 155 16.61 -15.91 10.78
N ASN A 156 15.34 -16.33 10.81
CA ASN A 156 14.24 -15.48 11.29
C ASN A 156 13.38 -16.21 12.32
N ILE A 157 12.74 -15.45 13.20
CA ILE A 157 11.74 -15.98 14.14
C ILE A 157 10.38 -15.96 13.46
N VAL A 158 9.63 -17.04 13.62
CA VAL A 158 8.35 -17.26 12.95
C VAL A 158 7.29 -17.66 13.95
N PHE A 159 6.11 -17.07 13.79
CA PHE A 159 4.91 -17.40 14.56
C PHE A 159 4.06 -18.39 13.76
N ASN A 160 4.10 -19.66 14.15
CA ASN A 160 3.32 -20.71 13.51
C ASN A 160 1.95 -20.84 14.13
N ILE A 161 0.92 -20.93 13.30
CA ILE A 161 -0.44 -21.28 13.70
C ILE A 161 -0.77 -22.66 13.18
N GLY A 162 -1.32 -23.49 14.05
CA GLY A 162 -1.84 -24.81 13.73
C GLY A 162 -3.12 -25.15 14.47
N SER A 163 -3.60 -26.35 14.20
CA SER A 163 -4.70 -26.99 14.92
C SER A 163 -4.25 -28.37 15.42
N VAL A 164 -4.89 -28.89 16.46
CA VAL A 164 -4.65 -30.26 16.89
C VAL A 164 -5.61 -31.19 16.17
N SER A 165 -5.05 -32.07 15.35
CA SER A 165 -5.77 -33.16 14.68
C SER A 165 -5.15 -34.50 15.09
N ASN A 166 -5.95 -35.41 15.63
CA ASN A 166 -5.50 -36.75 16.06
C ASN A 166 -4.29 -36.73 17.02
N LYS A 167 -4.24 -35.77 17.96
CA LYS A 167 -3.12 -35.54 18.90
C LYS A 167 -1.82 -35.06 18.24
N THR A 168 -1.86 -34.67 16.97
CA THR A 168 -0.74 -34.09 16.24
C THR A 168 -1.08 -32.64 15.90
N ILE A 169 -0.12 -31.73 16.09
CA ILE A 169 -0.28 -30.35 15.65
C ILE A 169 -0.08 -30.30 14.13
N VAL A 170 -1.10 -29.84 13.41
CA VAL A 170 -1.04 -29.59 11.98
C VAL A 170 -0.88 -28.09 11.79
N LEU A 171 0.30 -27.68 11.31
CA LEU A 171 0.58 -26.28 11.01
C LEU A 171 -0.21 -25.83 9.77
N CYS A 172 -0.97 -24.75 9.92
CA CYS A 172 -1.81 -24.20 8.87
C CYS A 172 -1.10 -23.07 8.10
N TYR A 173 -0.46 -22.14 8.82
CA TYR A 173 0.27 -21.01 8.23
C TYR A 173 1.27 -20.42 9.22
N SER A 174 2.17 -19.59 8.69
CA SER A 174 3.26 -18.95 9.42
C SER A 174 3.20 -17.46 9.20
N LEU A 175 3.35 -16.69 10.28
CA LEU A 175 3.42 -15.23 10.27
C LEU A 175 4.83 -14.79 10.66
N ASP A 176 5.36 -13.79 9.98
CA ASP A 176 6.61 -13.12 10.39
C ASP A 176 6.35 -11.80 11.13
N ILE A 177 7.42 -11.13 11.54
CA ILE A 177 7.36 -9.85 12.25
C ILE A 177 6.55 -8.78 11.51
N PHE A 178 6.59 -8.72 10.16
CA PHE A 178 5.82 -7.75 9.39
C PHE A 178 4.33 -8.10 9.43
N ASP A 179 3.99 -9.38 9.35
CA ASP A 179 2.61 -9.85 9.42
C ASP A 179 2.00 -9.52 10.79
N LEU A 180 2.73 -9.83 11.87
CA LEU A 180 2.32 -9.50 13.24
C LEU A 180 2.17 -8.00 13.46
N TYR A 181 3.11 -7.19 12.94
CA TYR A 181 3.02 -5.73 13.04
C TYR A 181 1.79 -5.18 12.30
N GLN A 182 1.52 -5.65 11.08
CA GLN A 182 0.31 -5.27 10.33
C GLN A 182 -0.97 -5.62 11.12
N ILE A 183 -1.03 -6.82 11.72
CA ILE A 183 -2.18 -7.28 12.50
C ILE A 183 -2.38 -6.41 13.76
N PHE A 184 -1.32 -6.22 14.56
CA PHE A 184 -1.44 -5.55 15.85
C PHE A 184 -1.57 -4.03 15.73
N MET A 185 -0.93 -3.43 14.73
CA MET A 185 -0.93 -1.99 14.51
C MET A 185 -1.98 -1.51 13.51
N HIS A 186 -2.73 -2.44 12.88
CA HIS A 186 -3.76 -2.15 11.88
C HIS A 186 -3.24 -1.27 10.73
N CYS A 187 -2.08 -1.62 10.22
CA CYS A 187 -1.39 -0.86 9.18
C CYS A 187 -1.11 -1.74 7.95
N ASP A 188 -0.80 -1.11 6.83
CA ASP A 188 -0.32 -1.84 5.66
C ASP A 188 1.14 -2.29 5.81
N TYR A 189 1.60 -3.12 4.87
CA TYR A 189 2.96 -3.66 4.86
C TYR A 189 4.07 -2.58 4.85
N TYR A 190 3.86 -1.48 4.14
CA TYR A 190 4.87 -0.44 4.00
C TYR A 190 4.93 0.44 5.25
N GLN A 191 3.79 0.70 5.88
CA GLN A 191 3.72 1.32 7.20
C GLN A 191 4.38 0.44 8.27
N ALA A 192 4.19 -0.88 8.20
CA ALA A 192 4.89 -1.82 9.07
C ALA A 192 6.41 -1.78 8.85
N LEU A 193 6.85 -1.73 7.59
CA LEU A 193 8.26 -1.59 7.25
C LEU A 193 8.87 -0.29 7.79
N GLU A 194 8.20 0.85 7.58
CA GLU A 194 8.65 2.14 8.11
C GLU A 194 8.74 2.11 9.64
N GLY A 195 7.68 1.67 10.33
CA GLY A 195 7.64 1.60 11.79
C GLY A 195 8.72 0.68 12.37
N LEU A 196 8.95 -0.48 11.76
CA LEU A 196 10.00 -1.40 12.18
C LEU A 196 11.42 -0.87 11.90
N CYS A 197 11.64 -0.17 10.78
CA CYS A 197 12.91 0.53 10.53
C CYS A 197 13.17 1.60 11.60
N GLU A 198 12.15 2.39 11.97
CA GLU A 198 12.26 3.43 12.99
C GLU A 198 12.50 2.87 14.40
N LEU A 199 11.86 1.75 14.73
CA LEU A 199 12.07 1.06 16.00
C LEU A 199 13.49 0.49 16.13
N ALA A 200 14.05 -0.02 15.03
CA ALA A 200 15.38 -0.65 15.01
C ALA A 200 16.54 0.31 14.66
N ASP A 201 16.27 1.60 14.48
CA ASP A 201 17.19 2.60 13.89
C ASP A 201 17.93 2.08 12.64
N ILE A 202 17.15 1.62 11.67
CA ILE A 202 17.64 1.25 10.34
C ILE A 202 17.36 2.40 9.38
N ARG A 203 18.41 2.91 8.74
CA ARG A 203 18.33 4.03 7.79
C ARG A 203 18.59 3.50 6.39
N VAL A 204 17.67 3.73 5.47
CA VAL A 204 17.79 3.25 4.08
C VAL A 204 18.28 4.40 3.19
N THR A 205 19.48 4.27 2.65
CA THR A 205 20.16 5.32 1.87
C THR A 205 19.38 5.74 0.63
N GLU A 206 18.84 4.78 -0.14
CA GLU A 206 18.06 5.11 -1.34
C GLU A 206 16.82 5.97 -1.01
N LEU A 207 16.15 5.68 0.12
CA LEU A 207 14.97 6.44 0.55
C LEU A 207 15.35 7.82 1.09
N LYS A 208 16.49 7.93 1.77
CA LYS A 208 17.03 9.22 2.23
C LYS A 208 17.36 10.14 1.06
N SER A 209 17.99 9.62 0.01
CA SER A 209 18.28 10.38 -1.22
C SER A 209 17.00 10.93 -1.85
N ILE A 210 15.95 10.10 -1.93
CA ILE A 210 14.66 10.51 -2.48
C ILE A 210 13.97 11.56 -1.60
N ARG A 211 13.96 11.36 -0.27
CA ARG A 211 13.42 12.33 0.69
C ARG A 211 14.15 13.68 0.55
N ASN A 212 15.47 13.68 0.43
CA ASN A 212 16.25 14.91 0.25
C ASN A 212 15.86 15.64 -1.04
N LYS A 213 15.82 14.94 -2.17
CA LYS A 213 15.37 15.50 -3.45
C LYS A 213 13.97 16.13 -3.35
N TYR A 214 13.02 15.45 -2.70
CA TYR A 214 11.67 15.98 -2.54
C TYR A 214 11.61 17.17 -1.58
N ASN A 215 12.40 17.18 -0.52
CA ASN A 215 12.52 18.32 0.39
C ASN A 215 13.15 19.53 -0.28
N GLU A 216 14.16 19.35 -1.14
CA GLU A 216 14.75 20.42 -1.94
C GLU A 216 13.73 21.01 -2.92
N ASN A 217 13.00 20.15 -3.64
CA ASN A 217 11.88 20.57 -4.47
C ASN A 217 10.81 21.32 -3.65
N LEU A 218 10.49 20.86 -2.45
CA LEU A 218 9.51 21.47 -1.56
C LEU A 218 9.96 22.87 -1.10
N ASN A 219 11.25 23.02 -0.76
CA ASN A 219 11.85 24.30 -0.40
C ASN A 219 11.78 25.28 -1.57
N PHE A 220 12.07 24.82 -2.79
CA PHE A 220 11.91 25.64 -4.00
C PHE A 220 10.46 26.11 -4.19
N ILE A 221 9.49 25.19 -4.14
CA ILE A 221 8.06 25.52 -4.30
C ILE A 221 7.58 26.48 -3.19
N SER A 222 8.10 26.33 -1.99
CA SER A 222 7.75 27.18 -0.83
C SER A 222 8.37 28.57 -0.91
N ALA A 223 9.58 28.71 -1.47
CA ALA A 223 10.20 30.00 -1.75
C ALA A 223 9.46 30.76 -2.87
N GLY A 224 8.78 30.02 -3.75
CA GLY A 224 8.02 30.56 -4.87
C GLY A 224 8.87 30.69 -6.13
N ILE A 225 8.19 30.83 -7.27
CA ILE A 225 8.84 30.94 -8.57
C ILE A 225 9.31 32.38 -8.78
N GLU A 226 10.55 32.58 -9.18
CA GLU A 226 11.09 33.91 -9.41
C GLU A 226 10.54 34.50 -10.73
N LYS A 227 9.58 35.43 -10.63
CA LYS A 227 8.93 36.07 -11.79
C LYS A 227 9.91 36.74 -12.77
N SER A 228 11.02 37.30 -12.28
CA SER A 228 12.06 37.92 -13.13
C SER A 228 12.78 36.93 -14.03
N LYS A 229 12.90 35.67 -13.59
CA LYS A 229 13.60 34.61 -14.34
C LYS A 229 12.66 33.73 -15.15
N TYR A 230 11.49 33.40 -14.58
CA TYR A 230 10.53 32.48 -15.18
C TYR A 230 9.13 33.12 -15.23
N PRO A 231 8.94 34.18 -16.04
CA PRO A 231 7.73 34.98 -16.02
C PRO A 231 6.47 34.21 -16.44
N TYR A 232 6.57 33.30 -17.41
CA TYR A 232 5.43 32.54 -17.92
C TYR A 232 5.08 31.40 -16.96
N LEU A 233 6.10 30.71 -16.43
CA LEU A 233 5.92 29.67 -15.43
C LEU A 233 5.28 30.23 -14.16
N TYR A 234 5.75 31.41 -13.71
CA TYR A 234 5.16 32.14 -12.59
C TYR A 234 3.67 32.39 -12.82
N GLU A 235 3.29 32.92 -13.99
CA GLU A 235 1.88 33.20 -14.31
C GLU A 235 1.02 31.93 -14.34
N VAL A 236 1.55 30.80 -14.82
CA VAL A 236 0.82 29.53 -14.86
C VAL A 236 0.67 28.92 -13.46
N LEU A 237 1.70 28.99 -12.62
CA LEU A 237 1.77 28.22 -11.38
C LEU A 237 1.46 28.99 -10.09
N GLU A 238 1.48 30.33 -10.04
CA GLU A 238 1.39 31.09 -8.78
C GLU A 238 0.17 30.67 -7.91
N LYS A 239 -0.98 30.38 -8.53
CA LYS A 239 -2.23 29.95 -7.83
C LYS A 239 -2.33 28.45 -7.60
N HIS A 240 -1.33 27.70 -8.04
CA HIS A 240 -1.29 26.24 -8.06
C HIS A 240 -0.09 25.66 -7.31
N LEU A 241 0.85 26.48 -6.80
CA LEU A 241 1.99 26.03 -5.99
C LEU A 241 1.56 25.16 -4.80
N ALA A 242 0.47 25.51 -4.11
CA ALA A 242 -0.06 24.72 -3.00
C ALA A 242 -0.43 23.27 -3.42
N LYS A 243 -0.82 23.05 -4.68
CA LYS A 243 -1.17 21.73 -5.21
C LYS A 243 0.08 20.92 -5.54
N VAL A 244 1.12 21.55 -6.09
CA VAL A 244 2.44 20.91 -6.28
C VAL A 244 3.03 20.52 -4.92
N ARG A 245 2.95 21.44 -3.95
CA ARG A 245 3.39 21.22 -2.57
C ARG A 245 2.73 19.99 -1.95
N LEU A 246 1.41 19.87 -2.11
CA LEU A 246 0.68 18.71 -1.62
C LEU A 246 1.18 17.40 -2.23
N ILE A 247 1.40 17.35 -3.55
CA ILE A 247 1.93 16.13 -4.20
C ILE A 247 3.31 15.77 -3.64
N LEU A 248 4.20 16.75 -3.44
CA LEU A 248 5.53 16.51 -2.84
C LEU A 248 5.43 16.01 -1.39
N GLU A 249 4.57 16.63 -0.57
CA GLU A 249 4.32 16.22 0.82
C GLU A 249 3.81 14.78 0.89
N GLU A 250 2.84 14.42 0.04
CA GLU A 250 2.33 13.05 -0.05
C GLU A 250 3.41 12.06 -0.53
N SER A 251 4.24 12.45 -1.50
CA SER A 251 5.35 11.62 -2.01
C SER A 251 6.43 11.37 -0.95
N ILE A 252 6.69 12.33 -0.07
CA ILE A 252 7.62 12.17 1.05
C ILE A 252 7.05 11.18 2.08
N ARG A 253 5.77 11.34 2.43
CA ARG A 253 5.07 10.46 3.38
C ARG A 253 5.01 9.01 2.91
N SER A 254 4.87 8.79 1.61
CA SER A 254 4.73 7.46 1.04
C SER A 254 6.04 6.88 0.51
N VAL A 255 7.22 7.39 0.88
CA VAL A 255 8.48 6.98 0.22
C VAL A 255 8.73 5.47 0.29
N TYR A 256 8.30 4.81 1.37
CA TYR A 256 8.41 3.36 1.53
C TYR A 256 7.52 2.56 0.55
N THR A 257 6.48 3.18 0.00
CA THR A 257 5.59 2.58 -1.00
C THR A 257 6.09 2.78 -2.43
N HIS A 258 7.19 3.51 -2.63
CA HIS A 258 7.70 3.80 -3.97
C HIS A 258 8.18 2.52 -4.64
N LYS A 259 7.88 2.40 -5.93
CA LYS A 259 8.25 1.23 -6.74
C LYS A 259 9.18 1.65 -7.88
N PRO A 260 10.14 0.80 -8.26
CA PRO A 260 10.99 1.07 -9.41
C PRO A 260 10.14 1.05 -10.69
N ASP A 261 10.25 2.12 -11.45
CA ASP A 261 9.67 2.22 -12.79
C ASP A 261 10.48 1.42 -13.83
N VAL A 262 10.04 1.43 -15.10
CA VAL A 262 10.75 0.77 -16.22
C VAL A 262 12.22 1.18 -16.38
N ASN A 263 12.60 2.35 -15.87
CA ASN A 263 13.96 2.88 -15.87
C ASN A 263 14.69 2.67 -14.53
N ASN A 264 14.15 1.82 -13.66
CA ASN A 264 14.65 1.54 -12.32
C ASN A 264 14.71 2.78 -11.39
N ARG A 265 13.83 3.76 -11.61
CA ARG A 265 13.67 4.94 -10.75
C ARG A 265 12.51 4.75 -9.80
N LEU A 266 12.75 4.97 -8.51
CA LEU A 266 11.68 4.91 -7.50
C LEU A 266 10.64 6.01 -7.75
N SER A 267 9.40 5.58 -7.95
CA SER A 267 8.29 6.41 -8.40
C SER A 267 7.15 6.41 -7.39
N PHE A 268 6.50 7.57 -7.27
CA PHE A 268 5.34 7.81 -6.43
C PHE A 268 4.09 7.25 -7.11
N SER A 269 3.32 6.43 -6.40
CA SER A 269 2.08 5.85 -6.93
C SER A 269 0.88 6.43 -6.18
N ALA A 270 -0.05 7.05 -6.91
CA ALA A 270 -1.28 7.57 -6.33
C ALA A 270 -2.45 7.46 -7.31
N SER A 271 -3.64 7.18 -6.79
CA SER A 271 -4.86 7.32 -7.57
C SER A 271 -5.27 8.79 -7.67
N ILE A 272 -5.89 9.16 -8.78
CA ILE A 272 -6.43 10.52 -8.95
C ILE A 272 -7.54 10.80 -7.92
N ARG A 273 -8.26 9.77 -7.49
CA ARG A 273 -9.25 9.85 -6.40
C ARG A 273 -8.63 10.22 -5.07
N TYR A 274 -7.53 9.57 -4.71
CA TYR A 274 -6.76 9.91 -3.52
C TYR A 274 -6.32 11.38 -3.55
N LEU A 275 -5.67 11.82 -4.64
CA LEU A 275 -5.24 13.22 -4.77
C LEU A 275 -6.41 14.22 -4.75
N SER A 276 -7.56 13.85 -5.32
CA SER A 276 -8.81 14.63 -5.34
C SER A 276 -9.35 14.86 -3.93
N GLU A 277 -9.35 13.82 -3.08
CA GLU A 277 -9.76 13.92 -1.68
C GLU A 277 -8.77 14.78 -0.87
N ARG A 278 -7.46 14.60 -1.07
CA ARG A 278 -6.43 15.39 -0.37
C ARG A 278 -6.44 16.87 -0.77
N MET A 279 -6.75 17.17 -2.04
CA MET A 279 -6.81 18.54 -2.57
C MET A 279 -8.15 19.23 -2.32
N ASP A 280 -9.19 18.52 -1.88
CA ASP A 280 -10.57 18.99 -1.78
C ASP A 280 -11.10 19.57 -3.11
N MET A 281 -10.94 18.79 -4.18
CA MET A 281 -11.28 19.21 -5.55
C MET A 281 -11.93 18.07 -6.33
N GLY A 282 -12.69 18.40 -7.39
CA GLY A 282 -13.27 17.39 -8.28
C GLY A 282 -12.22 16.61 -9.09
N LEU A 283 -12.47 15.33 -9.34
CA LEU A 283 -11.59 14.40 -10.06
C LEU A 283 -11.05 14.97 -11.38
N ALA A 284 -11.95 15.52 -12.23
CA ALA A 284 -11.56 16.08 -13.52
C ALA A 284 -10.62 17.28 -13.38
N THR A 285 -10.80 18.10 -12.34
CA THR A 285 -9.93 19.26 -12.10
C THR A 285 -8.56 18.83 -11.60
N VAL A 286 -8.50 17.83 -10.72
CA VAL A 286 -7.22 17.25 -10.27
C VAL A 286 -6.49 16.57 -11.43
N GLN A 287 -7.20 15.83 -12.28
CA GLN A 287 -6.64 15.25 -13.49
C GLN A 287 -6.01 16.32 -14.39
N ASN A 288 -6.70 17.44 -14.61
CA ASN A 288 -6.15 18.57 -15.37
C ASN A 288 -4.91 19.17 -14.71
N CYS A 289 -4.91 19.32 -13.38
CA CYS A 289 -3.75 19.84 -12.65
C CYS A 289 -2.55 18.90 -12.79
N VAL A 290 -2.75 17.59 -12.61
CA VAL A 290 -1.72 16.57 -12.80
C VAL A 290 -1.20 16.58 -14.23
N SER A 291 -2.08 16.60 -15.24
CA SER A 291 -1.67 16.70 -16.65
C SER A 291 -0.86 17.96 -16.94
N ALA A 292 -1.22 19.10 -16.34
CA ALA A 292 -0.45 20.34 -16.48
C ALA A 292 0.92 20.24 -15.82
N PHE A 293 1.01 19.62 -14.63
CA PHE A 293 2.29 19.39 -13.95
C PHE A 293 3.18 18.41 -14.72
N VAL A 294 2.59 17.44 -15.42
CA VAL A 294 3.32 16.56 -16.34
C VAL A 294 3.79 17.32 -17.56
N LEU A 295 2.93 18.15 -18.16
CA LEU A 295 3.26 18.96 -19.34
C LEU A 295 4.46 19.89 -19.09
N ILE A 296 4.50 20.56 -17.93
CA ILE A 296 5.61 21.46 -17.56
C ILE A 296 6.83 20.72 -16.97
N GLY A 297 6.79 19.38 -16.87
CA GLY A 297 7.91 18.55 -16.43
C GLY A 297 8.08 18.40 -14.91
N PHE A 298 7.17 18.93 -14.09
CA PHE A 298 7.24 18.79 -12.63
C PHE A 298 6.89 17.38 -12.15
N LEU A 299 6.24 16.60 -13.00
CA LEU A 299 5.94 15.18 -12.85
C LEU A 299 6.22 14.46 -14.18
N GLU A 300 6.56 13.18 -14.13
CA GLU A 300 6.67 12.32 -15.31
C GLU A 300 5.79 11.09 -15.09
N LYS A 301 4.81 10.85 -15.96
CA LYS A 301 4.01 9.61 -15.90
C LYS A 301 4.89 8.45 -16.33
N THR A 302 4.91 7.40 -15.53
CA THR A 302 5.74 6.23 -15.78
C THR A 302 4.96 4.93 -15.56
N GLU A 303 5.43 3.86 -16.16
CA GLU A 303 4.92 2.50 -15.95
C GLU A 303 5.78 1.78 -14.91
N ILE A 304 5.15 0.98 -14.06
CA ILE A 304 5.85 0.09 -13.11
C ILE A 304 5.70 -1.35 -13.58
N PHE A 305 6.76 -2.15 -13.39
CA PHE A 305 6.91 -3.52 -13.93
C PHE A 305 5.80 -4.51 -13.57
N ALA A 306 4.89 -4.18 -12.66
CA ALA A 306 3.76 -5.02 -12.27
C ALA A 306 2.59 -4.15 -11.77
N ASN A 307 1.83 -3.55 -12.68
CA ASN A 307 0.57 -2.90 -12.31
C ASN A 307 -0.63 -3.75 -12.71
N SER A 308 -1.31 -4.30 -11.70
CA SER A 308 -2.60 -5.00 -11.82
C SER A 308 -3.80 -4.09 -11.53
N PHE A 309 -3.59 -2.80 -11.27
CA PHE A 309 -4.62 -1.85 -10.87
C PHE A 309 -4.77 -0.74 -11.90
N ASN A 310 -5.88 -0.74 -12.64
CA ASN A 310 -6.15 0.21 -13.73
C ASN A 310 -6.34 1.67 -13.26
N ASP A 311 -6.54 1.91 -11.95
CA ASP A 311 -6.90 3.23 -11.40
C ASP A 311 -5.74 3.97 -10.71
N ILE A 312 -4.53 3.38 -10.66
CA ILE A 312 -3.36 3.97 -10.00
C ILE A 312 -2.40 4.53 -11.04
N THR A 313 -2.09 5.83 -10.95
CA THR A 313 -1.07 6.47 -11.79
C THR A 313 0.25 6.51 -11.05
N CYS A 314 1.35 6.29 -11.76
CA CYS A 314 2.70 6.38 -11.21
C CYS A 314 3.43 7.59 -11.78
N PHE A 315 4.12 8.30 -10.89
CA PHE A 315 4.80 9.55 -11.18
C PHE A 315 6.26 9.43 -10.74
N TYR A 316 7.18 9.59 -11.69
CA TYR A 316 8.53 9.99 -11.35
C TYR A 316 8.53 11.51 -11.08
N ILE A 317 9.15 11.93 -9.98
CA ILE A 317 9.30 13.34 -9.64
C ILE A 317 10.77 13.71 -9.86
N PRO A 318 11.09 14.53 -10.88
CA PRO A 318 12.44 14.98 -11.13
C PRO A 318 12.90 16.00 -10.09
N GLU A 319 14.20 16.25 -10.04
CA GLU A 319 14.76 17.37 -9.30
C GLU A 319 14.42 18.68 -10.03
N TYR A 320 14.01 19.71 -9.29
CA TYR A 320 13.61 21.00 -9.84
C TYR A 320 14.83 21.90 -10.06
N ASP A 321 15.73 21.45 -10.93
CA ASP A 321 16.93 22.17 -11.30
C ASP A 321 16.67 23.31 -12.30
N GLU A 322 17.69 24.14 -12.55
CA GLU A 322 17.59 25.28 -13.47
C GLU A 322 17.18 24.86 -14.90
N ASN A 323 17.67 23.71 -15.37
CA ASN A 323 17.36 23.22 -16.71
C ASN A 323 15.88 22.85 -16.84
N LEU A 324 15.32 22.18 -15.84
CA LEU A 324 13.90 21.85 -15.77
C LEU A 324 13.07 23.14 -15.76
N LEU A 325 13.45 24.15 -14.98
CA LEU A 325 12.72 25.41 -14.87
C LEU A 325 12.74 26.23 -16.17
N ILE A 326 13.87 26.27 -16.89
CA ILE A 326 13.98 26.91 -18.20
C ILE A 326 13.04 26.23 -19.22
N ASN A 327 13.03 24.90 -19.22
CA ASN A 327 12.14 24.13 -20.09
C ASN A 327 10.67 24.33 -19.70
N ALA A 328 10.36 24.33 -18.41
CA ALA A 328 9.02 24.56 -17.88
C ALA A 328 8.49 25.95 -18.25
N ASP A 329 9.32 27.00 -18.18
CA ASP A 329 8.95 28.36 -18.60
C ASP A 329 8.70 28.46 -20.10
N SER A 330 9.49 27.75 -20.91
CA SER A 330 9.28 27.66 -22.36
C SER A 330 7.96 26.97 -22.71
N ILE A 331 7.60 25.89 -22.01
CA ILE A 331 6.30 25.23 -22.16
C ILE A 331 5.16 26.13 -21.65
N ALA A 332 5.33 26.78 -20.51
CA ALA A 332 4.36 27.71 -19.95
C ALA A 332 4.08 28.87 -20.91
N LYS A 333 5.10 29.38 -21.60
CA LYS A 333 4.94 30.37 -22.66
C LYS A 333 3.99 29.87 -23.75
N ILE A 334 4.16 28.63 -24.23
CA ILE A 334 3.28 28.02 -25.24
C ILE A 334 1.86 27.81 -24.68
N MET A 335 1.73 27.40 -23.40
CA MET A 335 0.42 27.26 -22.74
C MET A 335 -0.36 28.58 -22.73
N LEU A 336 0.35 29.69 -22.49
CA LEU A 336 -0.19 31.04 -22.43
C LEU A 336 -0.35 31.70 -23.80
N ASP A 337 0.42 31.28 -24.81
CA ASP A 337 0.42 31.88 -26.14
C ASP A 337 -0.95 31.74 -26.81
N THR A 338 -1.54 32.84 -27.26
CA THR A 338 -2.85 32.81 -27.90
C THR A 338 -2.94 33.82 -29.02
N GLU A 339 -3.36 33.35 -30.19
CA GLU A 339 -4.15 34.18 -31.10
C GLU A 339 -5.51 34.42 -30.41
N GLU A 340 -5.71 35.65 -29.92
CA GLU A 340 -6.98 36.17 -29.37
C GLU A 340 -7.50 35.60 -28.02
N ASN A 341 -6.65 35.18 -27.07
CA ASN A 341 -7.06 34.71 -25.72
C ASN A 341 -8.06 33.53 -25.66
N LYS A 342 -8.50 32.97 -26.79
CA LYS A 342 -9.54 31.92 -26.86
C LYS A 342 -9.02 30.51 -26.60
N ASN A 343 -7.69 30.30 -26.56
CA ASN A 343 -7.06 28.98 -26.45
C ASN A 343 -6.01 28.89 -25.32
N LYS A 344 -6.08 29.73 -24.28
CA LYS A 344 -5.13 29.69 -23.16
C LYS A 344 -5.33 28.39 -22.37
N ILE A 345 -4.26 27.62 -22.19
CA ILE A 345 -4.26 26.43 -21.34
C ILE A 345 -3.89 26.89 -19.92
N THR A 346 -4.75 26.59 -18.97
CA THR A 346 -4.49 26.83 -17.53
C THR A 346 -4.32 25.49 -16.81
N VAL A 347 -3.66 25.48 -15.66
CA VAL A 347 -3.45 24.27 -14.86
C VAL A 347 -4.77 23.53 -14.59
N SER A 348 -5.84 24.25 -14.24
CA SER A 348 -7.17 23.65 -13.99
C SER A 348 -7.94 23.21 -15.24
N LYS A 349 -7.48 23.59 -16.45
CA LYS A 349 -8.16 23.31 -17.74
C LYS A 349 -7.20 22.71 -18.78
N CYS A 350 -6.22 21.92 -18.34
CA CYS A 350 -5.29 21.24 -19.24
C CYS A 350 -5.91 19.96 -19.81
N THR A 351 -6.71 20.11 -20.88
CA THR A 351 -7.39 18.98 -21.54
C THR A 351 -6.56 18.35 -22.66
N GLU A 352 -6.87 17.10 -23.01
CA GLU A 352 -6.21 16.39 -24.11
C GLU A 352 -6.37 17.14 -25.45
N LYS A 353 -7.58 17.64 -25.73
CA LYS A 353 -7.89 18.38 -26.96
C LYS A 353 -7.04 19.63 -27.10
N ASP A 354 -6.87 20.38 -26.01
CA ASP A 354 -6.08 21.60 -26.03
C ASP A 354 -4.59 21.30 -26.18
N CYS A 355 -4.11 20.24 -25.51
CA CYS A 355 -2.73 19.77 -25.65
C CYS A 355 -2.42 19.30 -27.07
N LEU A 356 -3.32 18.53 -27.69
CA LEU A 356 -3.17 18.06 -29.06
C LEU A 356 -3.04 19.22 -30.04
N LYS A 357 -3.85 20.26 -29.86
CA LYS A 357 -3.84 21.46 -30.72
C LYS A 357 -2.54 22.27 -30.59
N LYS A 358 -1.98 22.39 -29.38
CA LYS A 358 -0.82 23.26 -29.11
C LYS A 358 0.53 22.56 -29.20
N PHE A 359 0.60 21.32 -28.75
CA PHE A 359 1.85 20.57 -28.57
C PHE A 359 1.96 19.37 -29.51
N GLY A 360 0.91 19.07 -30.27
CA GLY A 360 0.89 17.95 -31.20
C GLY A 360 0.69 16.59 -30.53
N GLU A 361 0.66 15.55 -31.36
CA GLU A 361 0.34 14.18 -30.92
C GLU A 361 1.36 13.59 -29.96
N GLU A 362 2.65 13.81 -30.21
CA GLU A 362 3.72 13.14 -29.44
C GLU A 362 3.69 13.55 -27.96
N ILE A 363 3.64 14.85 -27.69
CA ILE A 363 3.57 15.39 -26.33
C ILE A 363 2.25 14.99 -25.67
N THR A 364 1.14 15.05 -26.41
CA THR A 364 -0.18 14.69 -25.88
C THR A 364 -0.24 13.22 -25.47
N LYS A 365 0.34 12.31 -26.27
CA LYS A 365 0.41 10.87 -25.94
C LYS A 365 1.20 10.63 -24.65
N LYS A 366 2.31 11.33 -24.43
CA LYS A 366 3.11 11.25 -23.19
C LYS A 366 2.35 11.73 -21.95
N ILE A 367 1.48 12.73 -22.08
CA ILE A 367 0.75 13.31 -20.94
C ILE A 367 -0.52 12.51 -20.61
N PHE A 368 -1.25 12.03 -21.62
CA PHE A 368 -2.57 11.41 -21.44
C PHE A 368 -2.59 9.88 -21.55
N ASN A 369 -1.44 9.23 -21.76
CA ASN A 369 -1.27 7.77 -21.83
C ASN A 369 -2.32 7.08 -22.71
N ARG A 370 -2.19 7.21 -24.04
CA ARG A 370 -2.83 6.27 -24.97
C ARG A 370 -1.86 5.13 -25.24
N GLN A 371 -2.08 3.98 -24.60
CA GLN A 371 -1.64 2.71 -25.18
C GLN A 371 -2.54 2.44 -26.40
N ILE A 372 -1.93 2.10 -27.55
CA ILE A 372 -2.64 1.49 -28.69
C ILE A 372 -2.86 0.02 -28.37
#